data_AF-A0A838F985-F1
#
_entry.id   AF-A0A838F985-F1
#
_cell.length_a   1.000
_cell.length_b   1.000
_cell.length_c   1.000
_cell.angle_alpha   90.00
_cell.angle_beta   90.00
_cell.angle_gamma   90.00
#
_symmetry.space_group_name_H-M   'P 1'
#
loop_
_entity.id
_entity.type
_entity.pdbx_description
1 polymer ?
#
loop_
_entity_poly.entity_id
_entity_poly.type
_entity_poly.pdbx_seq_one_letter_code
_entity_poly.pdbx_strand_id
1 'polypeptide(L)' 'LYPVRITKQPGYDALNYNRWVVCAPACKNGKLLGVSVFEFVKEALIRKYGAAWYEQLESAAEYKDTLVATSSE' A
#
# COMPACT_ATOMS: atom_id res chain seq x y z
N LEU A 1 11.32 -3.87 3.27
CA LEU A 1 9.84 -3.95 3.30
C LEU A 1 9.43 -5.15 4.12
N TYR A 2 9.13 -4.96 5.39
CA TYR A 2 8.34 -5.92 6.14
C TYR A 2 7.05 -5.18 6.50
N PRO A 3 5.86 -5.71 6.19
CA PRO A 3 5.50 -7.07 5.77
C PRO A 3 5.14 -7.26 4.27
N VAL A 4 5.34 -6.27 3.40
CA VAL A 4 5.00 -6.41 1.97
C VAL A 4 6.10 -7.17 1.21
N ARG A 5 5.74 -8.32 0.61
CA ARG A 5 6.60 -9.13 -0.27
C ARG A 5 6.29 -8.82 -1.72
N ILE A 6 7.34 -8.74 -2.54
CA ILE A 6 7.20 -8.49 -3.98
C ILE A 6 7.50 -9.80 -4.70
N THR A 7 6.51 -10.30 -5.45
CA THR A 7 6.63 -11.50 -6.28
C THR A 7 6.72 -11.05 -7.73
N LYS A 8 7.84 -11.33 -8.38
CA LYS A 8 8.02 -11.01 -9.80
C LYS A 8 7.27 -12.06 -10.62
N GLN A 9 6.31 -11.62 -11.42
CA GLN A 9 5.59 -12.45 -12.38
C GLN A 9 5.97 -12.00 -13.81
N PRO A 10 5.82 -12.86 -14.82
CA PRO A 10 6.09 -12.46 -16.20
C PRO A 10 5.10 -11.37 -16.63
N GLY A 11 5.56 -10.12 -16.65
CA GLY A 11 4.79 -8.95 -17.06
C GLY A 11 4.47 -7.93 -15.95
N TYR A 12 4.58 -8.29 -14.67
CA TYR A 12 4.33 -7.36 -13.56
C TYR A 12 4.92 -7.83 -12.23
N ASP A 13 5.07 -6.89 -11.31
CA ASP A 13 5.44 -7.16 -9.92
C ASP A 13 4.18 -7.21 -9.04
N ALA A 14 3.90 -8.37 -8.45
CA ALA A 14 2.81 -8.53 -7.49
C ALA A 14 3.29 -8.14 -6.08
N LEU A 15 2.74 -7.06 -5.52
CA LEU A 15 2.99 -6.64 -4.16
C LEU A 15 1.98 -7.30 -3.20
N ASN A 16 2.43 -8.30 -2.47
CA ASN A 16 1.62 -9.09 -1.54
C ASN A 16 1.92 -8.71 -0.10
N TYR A 17 0.91 -8.25 0.63
CA TYR A 17 1.01 -8.02 2.06
C TYR A 17 1.03 -9.36 2.83
N ASN A 18 2.15 -9.69 3.47
CA ASN A 18 2.29 -10.94 4.23
C ASN A 18 1.87 -10.73 5.69
N ARG A 19 0.64 -11.12 6.05
CA ARG A 19 0.11 -10.96 7.41
C ARG A 19 0.79 -11.93 8.39
N TRP A 20 1.60 -11.40 9.31
CA TRP A 20 2.23 -12.17 10.41
C TRP A 20 1.80 -11.61 11.76
N VAL A 21 1.76 -12.44 12.80
CA VAL A 21 1.28 -12.05 14.14
C VAL A 21 2.02 -10.83 14.72
N VAL A 22 3.30 -10.64 14.38
CA VAL A 22 4.10 -9.48 14.79
C VAL A 22 3.72 -8.17 14.09
N CYS A 23 2.93 -8.22 13.02
CA CYS A 23 2.41 -7.01 12.34
C CYS A 23 1.12 -6.48 12.97
N ALA A 24 0.50 -7.23 13.89
CA ALA A 24 -0.70 -6.81 14.61
C ALA A 24 -0.57 -5.46 15.34
N PRO A 25 0.51 -5.17 16.09
CA PRO A 25 0.69 -3.85 16.71
C PRO A 25 0.86 -2.74 15.68
N ALA A 26 1.58 -2.98 14.58
CA ALA A 26 1.76 -2.00 13.50
C ALA A 26 0.44 -1.70 12.77
N CYS A 27 -0.38 -2.73 12.51
CA CYS A 27 -1.72 -2.54 11.94
C CYS A 27 -2.66 -1.79 12.89
N LYS A 28 -2.58 -2.07 14.19
CA LYS A 28 -3.39 -1.36 15.19
C LYS A 28 -3.02 0.12 15.22
N ASN A 29 -1.72 0.43 15.17
CA ASN A 29 -1.24 1.81 15.13
C ASN A 29 -1.57 2.51 13.80
N GLY A 30 -1.41 1.83 12.66
CA GLY A 30 -1.80 2.37 11.36
C GLY A 30 -3.30 2.69 11.28
N LYS A 31 -4.15 1.80 11.82
CA LYS A 31 -5.59 2.06 11.93
C LYS A 31 -5.93 3.24 12.84
N LEU A 32 -5.19 3.41 13.94
CA LEU A 32 -5.34 4.55 14.86
C LEU A 32 -4.93 5.87 14.22
N LEU A 33 -3.88 5.86 13.40
CA LEU A 33 -3.35 7.04 12.72
C LEU A 33 -4.03 7.33 11.37
N GLY A 34 -4.90 6.42 10.90
CA GLY A 34 -5.54 6.54 9.59
C GLY A 34 -4.59 6.31 8.40
N VAL A 35 -3.42 5.72 8.64
CA VAL A 35 -2.38 5.55 7.63
C VAL A 35 -2.54 4.21 6.91
N SER A 36 -2.58 4.27 5.58
CA SER A 36 -2.70 3.10 4.70
C SER A 36 -1.37 2.34 4.58
N VAL A 37 -1.47 1.05 4.22
CA VAL A 37 -0.29 0.17 4.12
C VAL A 37 0.71 0.66 3.07
N PHE A 38 0.24 1.24 1.95
CA PHE A 38 1.12 1.74 0.89
C PHE A 38 1.92 2.98 1.32
N GLU A 39 1.33 3.84 2.16
CA GLU A 39 1.99 5.00 2.76
C GLU A 39 3.09 4.56 3.74
N PHE A 40 2.82 3.51 4.52
CA PHE A 40 3.82 2.95 5.42
C PHE A 40 5.04 2.39 4.69
N VAL A 41 4.87 1.90 3.46
CA VAL A 41 5.98 1.41 2.63
C VAL A 41 6.44 2.42 1.57
N LYS A 42 6.06 3.70 1.70
CA LYS A 42 6.40 4.78 0.75
C LYS A 42 7.88 4.84 0.42
N GLU A 43 8.75 4.97 1.42
CA GLU A 43 10.20 5.06 1.18
C GLU A 43 10.75 3.86 0.40
N ALA A 44 10.21 2.69 0.70
CA ALA A 44 10.70 1.44 0.14
C ALA A 44 10.16 1.20 -1.28
N LEU A 45 8.95 1.70 -1.60
CA LEU A 45 8.39 1.75 -2.95
C LEU A 45 9.14 2.77 -3.81
N ILE A 46 9.33 3.99 -3.31
CA ILE A 46 10.07 5.05 -4.01
C ILE A 46 11.49 4.60 -4.33
N ARG A 47 12.18 3.94 -3.39
CA ARG A 47 13.54 3.42 -3.61
C ARG A 47 13.61 2.35 -4.71
N LYS A 48 12.54 1.59 -4.93
CA LYS A 48 12.52 0.48 -5.87
C LYS A 48 11.96 0.85 -7.26
N TYR A 49 10.89 1.63 -7.29
CA TYR A 49 10.15 1.99 -8.51
C TYR A 49 10.29 3.47 -8.90
N GLY A 50 10.80 4.31 -8.01
CA GLY A 50 10.93 5.75 -8.20
C GLY A 50 9.76 6.55 -7.62
N ALA A 51 9.99 7.86 -7.45
CA ALA A 51 9.00 8.78 -6.89
C ALA A 51 7.79 8.96 -7.82
N ALA A 52 8.02 9.10 -9.12
CA ALA A 52 6.95 9.27 -10.11
C ALA A 52 5.95 8.11 -10.14
N TRP A 53 6.43 6.87 -9.94
CA TRP A 53 5.56 5.70 -9.84
C TRP A 53 4.71 5.72 -8.55
N TYR A 54 5.31 6.15 -7.44
CA TYR A 54 4.59 6.27 -6.17
C TYR A 54 3.51 7.35 -6.22
N GLU A 55 3.77 8.50 -6.84
CA GLU A 55 2.76 9.56 -7.03
C GLU A 55 1.56 9.06 -7.83
N GLN A 56 1.77 8.29 -8.91
CA GLN A 56 0.68 7.68 -9.66
C GLN A 56 -0.16 6.72 -8.81
N LEU A 57 0.49 5.96 -7.93
CA LEU A 57 -0.19 5.06 -6.98
C LEU A 57 -1.02 5.84 -5.95
N GLU A 58 -0.49 6.97 -5.46
CA GLU A 58 -1.18 7.85 -4.51
C GLU A 58 -2.43 8.47 -5.16
N SER A 59 -2.31 9.00 -6.38
CA SER A 59 -3.46 9.50 -7.15
C SER A 59 -4.51 8.41 -7.43
N ALA A 60 -4.06 7.18 -7.73
CA ALA A 60 -4.98 6.05 -7.93
C ALA A 60 -5.68 5.63 -6.62
N ALA A 61 -5.00 5.74 -5.48
CA ALA A 61 -5.58 5.46 -4.17
C ALA A 61 -6.64 6.50 -3.80
N GLU A 62 -6.36 7.79 -4.03
CA GLU A 62 -7.31 8.89 -3.84
C GLU A 62 -8.54 8.75 -4.74
N TYR A 63 -8.32 8.37 -6.01
CA TYR A 63 -9.42 8.06 -6.94
C TYR A 63 -10.27 6.88 -6.47
N LYS A 64 -9.66 5.84 -5.89
CA LYS A 64 -10.42 4.71 -5.34
C LYS A 64 -11.25 5.11 -4.11
N ASP A 65 -10.72 5.97 -3.25
CA ASP A 65 -11.44 6.43 -2.06
C ASP A 65 -12.70 7.23 -2.44
N THR A 66 -12.59 8.08 -3.47
CA THR A 66 -13.74 8.83 -4.02
C THR A 66 -14.78 7.93 -4.71
N LEU A 67 -14.38 6.79 -5.29
CA LEU A 67 -15.30 5.80 -5.89
C LEU A 67 -16.00 4.89 -4.86
N VAL A 68 -15.37 4.61 -3.71
CA VAL A 68 -16.00 3.83 -2.63
C VAL A 68 -17.15 4.63 -2.01
N ALA A 69 -17.03 5.96 -1.95
CA ALA A 69 -18.09 6.85 -1.47
C ALA A 69 -19.36 6.85 -2.36
N THR A 70 -19.26 6.45 -3.63
CA THR A 70 -20.41 6.39 -4.57
C THR A 70 -21.01 4.99 -4.73
N SER A 71 -20.47 3.96 -4.05
CA SER A 71 -20.92 2.56 -4.17
C SER A 71 -21.66 2.04 -2.93
N SER A 72 -22.09 2.92 -2.01
CA SER A 72 -23.03 2.60 -0.92
C SER A 72 -24.34 3.35 -1.13
N GLU A 73 -25.07 2.98 -2.18
CA GLU A 73 -26.53 3.14 -2.28
C GLU A 73 -27.18 1.76 -2.37
#